data_AF-A0A924TVR7-F1
#
_entry.id   AF-A0A924TVR7-F1
#
_cell.length_a   1.000
_cell.length_b   1.000
_cell.length_c   1.000
_cell.angle_alpha   90.00
_cell.angle_beta   90.00
_cell.angle_gamma   90.00
#
_symmetry.space_group_name_H-M   'P 1'
#
loop_
_entity.id
_entity.type
_entity.pdbx_description
1 polymer ?
#
loop_
_entity_poly.entity_id
_entity_poly.type
_entity_poly.pdbx_seq_one_letter_code
_entity_poly.pdbx_strand_id
1 'polypeptide(L)'
;MTPQPSPRATSRQRRPLTPADQACPAPAWVFALVPEGQIDAALLTGLAAALAAQGTPLQTQRMRFDRQYALERLAQAHCSSDPVTRQLAMGLFDAYQASPAAPGDVSG
;
A
#
# COMPACT_ATOMS: atom_id res chain seq x y z
N MET A 1 -51.77 43.80 -33.79
CA MET A 1 -51.62 43.05 -32.52
C MET A 1 -50.17 42.55 -32.43
N THR A 2 -49.32 43.28 -31.70
CA THR A 2 -48.13 42.77 -31.01
C THR A 2 -48.56 41.91 -29.80
N PRO A 3 -47.69 41.15 -29.10
CA PRO A 3 -46.30 40.77 -29.37
C PRO A 3 -45.97 39.27 -29.19
N GLN A 4 -44.73 38.92 -29.57
CA GLN A 4 -43.81 37.90 -29.05
C GLN A 4 -44.16 37.21 -27.72
N PRO A 5 -43.75 35.93 -27.53
CA PRO A 5 -42.89 35.66 -26.38
C PRO A 5 -41.66 34.78 -26.72
N SER A 6 -40.48 35.33 -26.41
CA SER A 6 -39.33 34.55 -25.95
C SER A 6 -39.51 34.18 -24.48
N PRO A 7 -39.07 32.98 -24.08
CA PRO A 7 -38.20 32.92 -22.89
C PRO A 7 -36.99 32.01 -23.14
N ARG A 8 -35.79 32.59 -23.10
CA ARG A 8 -34.82 32.49 -21.99
C ARG A 8 -34.47 31.06 -21.56
N ALA A 9 -33.22 30.72 -21.90
CA ALA A 9 -32.20 30.22 -20.99
C ALA A 9 -32.51 28.95 -20.19
N THR A 10 -31.87 27.84 -20.59
CA THR A 10 -31.08 27.03 -19.64
C THR A 10 -29.91 26.42 -20.41
N SER A 11 -28.82 27.18 -20.46
CA SER A 11 -27.47 26.65 -20.68
C SER A 11 -27.14 25.70 -19.54
N ARG A 12 -27.55 24.43 -19.64
CA ARG A 12 -26.83 23.34 -18.98
C ARG A 12 -25.72 22.90 -19.91
N GLN A 13 -24.69 23.74 -19.98
CA GLN A 13 -23.33 23.29 -20.30
C GLN A 13 -23.02 22.16 -19.33
N ARG A 14 -23.28 20.92 -19.75
CA ARG A 14 -22.62 19.78 -19.14
C ARG A 14 -21.16 19.96 -19.50
N ARG A 15 -20.39 20.38 -18.50
CA ARG A 15 -18.94 20.43 -18.53
C ARG A 15 -18.41 19.19 -19.28
N PRO A 16 -17.47 19.35 -20.21
CA PRO A 16 -16.65 18.21 -20.61
C PRO A 16 -16.01 17.67 -19.34
N LEU A 17 -16.30 16.40 -19.02
CA LEU A 17 -15.53 15.66 -18.03
C LEU A 17 -14.10 15.63 -18.57
N THR A 18 -13.25 16.39 -17.89
CA THR A 18 -11.81 16.43 -18.07
C THR A 18 -11.26 15.00 -18.11
N PRO A 19 -10.25 14.69 -18.95
CA PRO A 19 -9.47 13.45 -18.86
C PRO A 19 -8.56 13.43 -17.62
N ALA A 20 -9.15 13.72 -16.45
CA ALA A 20 -8.55 13.51 -15.12
C ALA A 20 -8.93 12.13 -14.55
N ASP A 21 -9.43 11.23 -15.40
CA ASP A 21 -9.00 9.83 -15.41
C ASP A 21 -7.56 9.81 -15.99
N GLN A 22 -6.62 10.62 -15.48
CA GLN A 22 -5.64 10.09 -14.52
C GLN A 22 -6.00 8.67 -14.10
N ALA A 23 -5.81 7.75 -15.04
CA ALA A 23 -5.16 6.49 -14.78
C ALA A 23 -4.18 6.76 -13.64
N CYS A 24 -4.58 6.41 -12.42
CA CYS A 24 -3.61 6.13 -11.38
C CYS A 24 -2.60 5.25 -12.12
N PRO A 25 -1.33 5.68 -12.31
CA PRO A 25 -0.34 4.74 -12.80
C PRO A 25 -0.46 3.60 -11.82
N ALA A 26 -0.89 2.42 -12.30
CA ALA A 26 -0.95 1.22 -11.50
C ALA A 26 0.41 1.19 -10.83
N PRO A 27 0.45 1.45 -9.53
CA PRO A 27 1.66 2.01 -8.97
C PRO A 27 2.73 0.95 -9.12
N ALA A 28 3.89 1.35 -9.64
CA ALA A 28 4.94 0.47 -10.14
C ALA A 28 5.61 -0.38 -9.04
N TRP A 29 4.94 -0.62 -7.91
CA TRP A 29 5.27 -1.60 -6.87
C TRP A 29 5.02 -3.05 -7.31
N VAL A 30 5.19 -3.31 -8.61
CA VAL A 30 5.35 -4.64 -9.16
C VAL A 30 6.69 -5.17 -8.66
N PHE A 31 6.59 -6.07 -7.69
CA PHE A 31 7.67 -6.74 -6.97
C PHE A 31 8.52 -5.84 -6.06
N ALA A 32 8.10 -5.67 -4.81
CA ALA A 32 9.10 -5.71 -3.75
C ALA A 32 9.50 -7.17 -3.61
N LEU A 33 10.36 -7.62 -4.52
CA LEU A 33 11.38 -8.56 -4.11
C LEU A 33 12.21 -7.75 -3.12
N VAL A 34 11.86 -7.81 -1.83
CA VAL A 34 12.66 -7.11 -0.83
C VAL A 34 14.09 -7.61 -1.03
N PRO A 35 15.08 -6.72 -1.25
CA PRO A 35 16.44 -7.15 -1.53
C PRO A 35 16.88 -8.15 -0.48
N GLU A 36 17.48 -9.26 -0.89
CA GLU A 36 17.98 -10.26 0.05
C GLU A 36 18.90 -9.57 1.06
N GLY A 37 18.48 -9.52 2.33
CA GLY A 37 19.19 -8.83 3.42
C GLY A 37 18.50 -7.58 4.00
N GLN A 38 17.45 -7.04 3.36
CA GLN A 38 16.69 -5.90 3.90
C GLN A 38 15.66 -6.30 4.96
N ILE A 39 15.20 -7.56 4.98
CA ILE A 39 14.33 -8.06 6.03
C ILE A 39 15.16 -8.66 7.16
N ASP A 40 15.16 -7.98 8.30
CA ASP A 40 15.83 -8.46 9.51
C ASP A 40 15.27 -9.83 9.94
N ALA A 41 16.17 -10.81 10.03
CA ALA A 41 15.80 -12.19 10.35
C ALA A 41 15.29 -12.34 11.78
N ALA A 42 15.74 -11.49 12.71
CA ALA A 42 15.27 -11.52 14.09
C ALA A 42 13.85 -10.96 14.19
N LEU A 43 13.53 -9.87 13.46
CA LEU A 43 12.16 -9.36 13.36
C LEU A 43 11.20 -10.40 12.76
N LEU A 44 11.59 -11.06 11.66
CA LEU A 44 10.79 -12.12 11.04
C LEU A 44 10.53 -13.30 12.00
N THR A 45 11.57 -13.73 12.72
CA THR A 45 11.47 -14.83 13.68
C THR A 45 10.60 -14.45 14.88
N GLY A 46 10.74 -13.23 15.39
CA GLY A 46 9.91 -12.71 16.48
C GLY A 46 8.44 -12.63 16.08
N LEU A 47 8.14 -12.10 14.89
CA LEU A 47 6.76 -12.04 14.38
C LEU A 47 6.17 -13.44 14.19
N ALA A 48 6.94 -14.37 13.63
CA ALA A 48 6.51 -15.74 13.43
C ALA A 48 6.19 -16.44 14.76
N ALA A 49 7.02 -16.26 15.79
CA ALA A 49 6.77 -16.81 17.12
C ALA A 49 5.52 -16.19 17.76
N ALA A 50 5.36 -14.86 17.65
CA ALA A 50 4.23 -14.13 18.23
C ALA A 50 2.89 -14.53 17.58
N LEU A 51 2.86 -14.70 16.26
CA LEU A 51 1.66 -15.15 15.54
C LEU A 51 1.40 -16.65 15.72
N ALA A 52 2.43 -17.48 15.84
CA ALA A 52 2.28 -18.90 16.18
C ALA A 52 1.65 -19.10 17.56
N ALA A 53 2.02 -18.28 18.55
CA ALA A 53 1.39 -18.27 19.87
C ALA A 53 -0.10 -17.89 19.83
N GLN A 54 -0.52 -17.15 18.80
CA GLN A 54 -1.92 -16.78 18.53
C GLN A 54 -2.64 -17.78 17.61
N GLY A 55 -2.02 -18.92 17.30
CA GLY A 55 -2.59 -19.97 16.46
C GLY A 55 -2.56 -19.67 14.95
N THR A 56 -1.85 -18.62 14.53
CA THR A 56 -1.72 -18.24 13.12
C THR A 56 -0.27 -18.38 12.67
N PRO A 57 0.20 -19.57 12.27
CA PRO A 57 1.58 -19.76 11.89
C PRO A 57 1.92 -18.98 10.62
N LEU A 58 3.09 -18.33 10.63
CA LEU A 58 3.60 -17.55 9.51
C LEU A 58 4.63 -18.36 8.71
N GLN A 59 4.54 -18.30 7.38
CA GLN A 59 5.53 -18.90 6.49
C GLN A 59 6.61 -17.88 6.12
N THR A 60 7.72 -17.90 6.86
CA THR A 60 8.88 -17.00 6.71
C THR A 60 9.43 -16.98 5.28
N GLN A 61 9.49 -18.15 4.64
CA GLN A 61 9.96 -18.28 3.27
C GLN A 61 9.00 -17.60 2.28
N ARG A 62 7.68 -17.77 2.45
CA ARG A 62 6.70 -17.06 1.62
C ARG A 62 6.72 -15.56 1.86
N MET A 63 6.93 -15.08 3.08
CA MET A 63 7.07 -13.63 3.30
C MET A 63 8.17 -13.01 2.42
N ARG A 64 9.31 -13.70 2.24
CA ARG A 64 10.44 -13.20 1.44
C ARG A 64 10.13 -13.14 -0.06
N PHE A 65 9.40 -14.13 -0.58
CA PHE A 65 9.17 -14.28 -2.03
C PHE A 65 7.80 -13.78 -2.50
N ASP A 66 6.82 -13.70 -1.60
CA ASP A 66 5.43 -13.37 -1.88
C ASP A 66 5.04 -12.11 -1.09
N ARG A 67 5.16 -10.96 -1.76
CA ARG A 67 4.85 -9.65 -1.19
C ARG A 67 3.40 -9.56 -0.75
N GLN A 68 2.47 -10.12 -1.51
CA GLN A 68 1.05 -10.07 -1.18
C GLN A 68 0.80 -10.83 0.13
N TYR A 69 1.33 -12.05 0.23
CA TYR A 69 1.26 -12.83 1.46
C TYR A 69 1.89 -12.07 2.65
N ALA A 70 3.04 -11.42 2.44
CA ALA A 70 3.67 -10.62 3.48
C ALA A 70 2.77 -9.49 3.96
N LEU A 71 2.21 -8.69 3.06
CA LEU A 71 1.34 -7.57 3.41
C LEU A 71 0.05 -8.02 4.11
N GLU A 72 -0.56 -9.12 3.66
CA GLU A 72 -1.74 -9.69 4.33
C GLU A 72 -1.41 -10.13 5.76
N ARG A 73 -0.26 -10.78 5.96
CA ARG A 73 0.20 -11.19 7.30
C ARG A 73 0.56 -10.00 8.19
N LEU A 74 1.19 -8.97 7.64
CA LEU A 74 1.49 -7.74 8.37
C LEU A 74 0.21 -6.99 8.78
N ALA A 75 -0.79 -6.92 7.91
CA ALA A 75 -2.10 -6.36 8.24
C ALA A 75 -2.79 -7.15 9.35
N GLN A 76 -2.74 -8.48 9.28
CA GLN A 76 -3.32 -9.35 10.32
C GLN A 76 -2.59 -9.21 11.67
N ALA A 77 -1.27 -9.14 11.64
CA ALA A 77 -0.45 -8.89 12.82
C ALA A 77 -0.68 -7.49 13.42
N HIS A 78 -0.93 -6.49 12.57
CA HIS A 78 -1.28 -5.14 13.01
C HIS A 78 -2.64 -5.09 13.72
N CYS A 79 -3.60 -5.90 13.27
CA CYS A 79 -4.91 -6.04 13.91
C CYS A 79 -4.91 -6.94 15.16
N SER A 80 -3.78 -7.57 15.52
CA SER A 80 -3.70 -8.38 16.73
C SER A 80 -3.79 -7.51 17.99
N SER A 81 -4.42 -8.03 19.05
CA SER A 81 -4.53 -7.34 20.35
C SER A 81 -3.21 -7.25 21.10
N ASP A 82 -2.19 -8.00 20.67
CA ASP A 82 -0.87 -8.01 21.29
C ASP A 82 -0.02 -6.82 20.80
N PRO A 83 0.43 -5.92 21.71
CA PRO A 83 1.17 -4.73 21.32
C PRO A 83 2.55 -5.05 20.74
N VAL A 84 3.18 -6.17 21.15
CA VAL A 84 4.50 -6.59 20.65
C VAL A 84 4.39 -7.03 19.20
N THR A 85 3.38 -7.86 18.87
CA THR A 85 3.07 -8.32 17.52
C THR A 85 2.83 -7.14 16.57
N ARG A 86 2.07 -6.14 17.02
CA ARG A 86 1.81 -4.94 16.24
C ARG A 86 3.08 -4.13 15.96
N GLN A 87 3.96 -3.97 16.96
CA GLN A 87 5.24 -3.26 16.77
C GLN A 87 6.16 -4.00 15.81
N LEU A 88 6.27 -5.32 15.93
CA LEU A 88 7.05 -6.16 15.01
C LEU A 88 6.53 -6.06 13.57
N ALA A 89 5.20 -6.05 13.40
CA ALA A 89 4.58 -5.89 12.09
C ALA A 89 4.87 -4.51 11.47
N MET A 90 4.83 -3.44 12.26
CA MET A 90 5.16 -2.10 11.78
C MET A 90 6.64 -1.99 11.37
N GLY A 91 7.56 -2.55 12.16
CA GLY A 91 8.99 -2.56 11.83
C GLY A 91 9.30 -3.34 10.55
N LEU A 92 8.63 -4.48 10.35
CA LEU A 92 8.74 -5.22 9.09
C LEU A 92 8.13 -4.44 7.94
N PHE A 93 6.95 -3.84 8.10
CA PHE A 93 6.31 -3.05 7.06
C PHE A 93 7.18 -1.88 6.60
N ASP A 94 7.88 -1.21 7.51
CA ASP A 94 8.86 -0.17 7.18
C ASP A 94 9.99 -0.72 6.30
N ALA A 95 10.55 -1.89 6.62
CA ALA A 95 11.56 -2.56 5.80
C ALA A 95 11.04 -2.96 4.40
N TYR A 96 9.74 -3.30 4.26
CA TYR A 96 9.10 -3.54 2.96
C TYR A 96 8.83 -2.26 2.15
N GLN A 97 8.67 -1.12 2.84
CA GLN A 97 8.42 0.19 2.23
C GLN A 97 9.69 0.96 1.92
N ALA A 98 10.78 0.65 2.62
CA ALA A 98 12.12 1.13 2.33
C ALA A 98 12.47 0.70 0.90
N SER A 99 12.06 1.54 -0.05
CA SER A 99 12.45 1.44 -1.44
C SER A 99 13.96 1.34 -1.44
N PRO A 100 14.58 0.49 -2.29
CA PRO A 100 15.99 0.66 -2.59
C PRO A 100 16.09 2.04 -3.22
N ALA A 101 16.26 3.07 -2.39
CA ALA A 101 16.36 4.44 -2.81
C ALA A 101 17.46 4.44 -3.87
N ALA A 102 17.08 4.75 -5.10
CA ALA A 102 18.03 4.88 -6.17
C ALA A 102 19.14 5.83 -5.67
N PRO A 103 20.41 5.40 -5.62
CA PRO A 103 21.49 6.27 -5.23
C PRO A 103 21.70 7.28 -6.36
N GLY A 104 20.97 8.40 -6.33
CA GLY A 104 21.07 9.38 -7.41
C GLY A 104 19.99 10.45 -7.43
N ASP A 105 19.77 11.17 -6.33
CA ASP A 105 19.43 12.60 -6.43
C ASP A 105 19.84 13.31 -5.12
N VAL A 106 21.15 13.52 -4.98
CA VAL A 106 21.69 14.58 -4.12
C VAL A 106 21.89 15.79 -5.02
N SER A 107 20.81 16.52 -5.30
CA SER A 107 20.93 17.83 -5.94
C SER A 107 21.55 18.81 -4.95
N GLY A 108 22.82 19.17 -5.20
CA GLY A 108 23.53 20.29 -4.59
C GLY A 108 23.26 21.62 -5.28
#